data_AF-A0A1I0IPB2-F1
#
_entry.id   AF-A0A1I0IPB2-F1
#
_cell.length_a   1.000
_cell.length_b   1.000
_cell.length_c   1.000
_cell.angle_alpha   90.00
_cell.angle_beta   90.00
_cell.angle_gamma   90.00
#
_symmetry.space_group_name_H-M   'P 1'
#
loop_
_entity.id
_entity.type
_entity.pdbx_description
1 polymer ?
#
loop_
_entity_poly.entity_id
_entity_poly.type
_entity_poly.pdbx_seq_one_letter_code
_entity_poly.pdbx_strand_id
1 'polypeptide(L)'
;MRDGCRFWRPAVHGLWLCLLAGLGGCGPAFLEEPEAWARREAPIRIPNSLSTQALVFNALSTNKIANQLLGTNALAALFSPPGHPTILNQLQDPAARQFMGYLVSCALANGQNLTWVDPSTGGTQTWQGKLGICPAWKTQAPTQACLQQVSSCLLARNNAFGLRVELSLRGEHPTTPSVFGLETVTPPSEYVPLSPQRLASFEPCTGTPVGAARDCGWRGDAVGACQPDTRVVLGAGGADPDTCTGAALGTSSGARMVLRVCEGIHGCDHGSALPWLGESAGSCGTVAPAVAFTCPAGGHFSVMTAPYTHGQLGTATVQTAPSSVQYRLPEASVFRVREGAFYGTVFDPEALAAEVFVRDGRVILPEQPVKGSVYRRMYSCYDSNWSDGVANATHRVCALPSTSSNCAAQVTGVCVNPAYRAYPSSMCATDDGSQVAGDGDYEKCRDHHSTTQWNYPVTSYIHSACDVLGDYGKPELCTRPRQTPKLP
;
A
#
# COMPACT_ATOMS: atom_id res chain seq x y z
N MET A 1 -16.82 60.54 -19.64
CA MET A 1 -17.28 61.50 -18.61
C MET A 1 -16.40 61.21 -17.40
N ARG A 2 -15.19 61.80 -17.37
CA ARG A 2 -14.85 63.11 -16.78
C ARG A 2 -15.21 63.14 -15.30
N ASP A 3 -14.40 63.52 -14.33
CA ASP A 3 -13.02 63.97 -14.08
C ASP A 3 -12.99 63.94 -12.52
N GLY A 4 -11.94 63.73 -11.74
CA GLY A 4 -10.62 64.32 -11.76
C GLY A 4 -10.23 64.69 -10.31
N CYS A 5 -8.94 64.52 -10.01
CA CYS A 5 -8.13 65.26 -9.02
C CYS A 5 -8.59 65.43 -7.56
N ARG A 6 -7.82 64.82 -6.64
CA ARG A 6 -7.56 65.41 -5.32
C ARG A 6 -6.12 65.94 -5.25
N PHE A 7 -6.02 67.24 -5.02
CA PHE A 7 -4.80 68.00 -4.77
C PHE A 7 -4.49 68.05 -3.27
N TRP A 8 -3.21 67.87 -2.95
CA TRP A 8 -2.36 68.58 -1.97
C TRP A 8 -2.65 68.56 -0.45
N ARG A 9 -1.55 68.27 0.27
CA ARG A 9 -1.31 68.44 1.71
C ARG A 9 -1.34 69.93 2.09
N PRO A 10 -1.46 70.26 3.39
CA PRO A 10 -0.22 70.56 4.12
C PRO A 10 -0.17 70.02 5.56
N ALA A 11 1.06 69.93 6.05
CA ALA A 11 1.43 69.72 7.44
C ALA A 11 1.02 70.91 8.33
N VAL A 12 0.98 70.70 9.66
CA VAL A 12 1.74 71.47 10.67
C VAL A 12 1.40 70.93 12.07
N HIS A 13 2.42 71.03 12.92
CA HIS A 13 2.63 70.56 14.28
C HIS A 13 1.52 70.78 15.32
N GLY A 14 1.49 69.89 16.31
CA GLY A 14 0.75 70.06 17.55
C GLY A 14 1.26 69.11 18.63
N LEU A 15 2.26 69.58 19.39
CA LEU A 15 2.77 69.04 20.64
C LEU A 15 1.61 68.97 21.67
N TRP A 16 1.42 67.86 22.40
CA TRP A 16 1.13 67.81 23.85
C TRP A 16 0.63 66.44 24.35
N LEU A 17 1.19 66.05 25.50
CA LEU A 17 0.62 65.29 26.60
C LEU A 17 0.71 63.75 26.71
N CYS A 18 1.17 63.41 27.92
CA CYS A 18 0.69 62.37 28.84
C CYS A 18 1.39 61.02 28.86
N LEU A 19 2.22 60.89 29.90
CA LEU A 19 2.43 59.69 30.70
C LEU A 19 1.19 58.79 30.74
N LEU A 20 1.37 57.52 30.38
CA LEU A 20 0.68 56.40 31.01
C LEU A 20 1.67 55.25 31.20
N ALA A 21 1.77 54.80 32.45
CA ALA A 21 2.63 53.74 32.93
C ALA A 21 2.32 52.41 32.22
N GLY A 22 3.35 51.80 31.63
CA GLY A 22 3.30 50.44 31.12
C GLY A 22 3.32 49.43 32.27
N LEU A 23 2.18 48.80 32.53
CA LEU A 23 2.14 47.48 33.14
C LEU A 23 2.34 46.45 32.02
N GLY A 24 3.46 45.74 32.07
CA GLY A 24 3.78 44.66 31.13
C GLY A 24 2.80 43.50 31.28
N GLY A 25 1.91 43.37 30.28
CA GLY A 25 1.11 42.18 30.06
C GLY A 25 1.89 41.17 29.21
N CYS A 26 2.16 40.00 29.80
CA CYS A 26 2.69 38.82 29.14
C CYS A 26 1.66 38.32 28.11
N GLY A 27 2.02 38.36 26.83
CA GLY A 27 1.28 37.68 25.76
C GLY A 27 2.30 36.89 24.93
N PRO A 28 2.14 35.57 24.75
CA PRO A 28 3.08 34.81 23.95
C PRO A 28 3.00 35.29 22.50
N ALA A 29 4.17 35.65 21.95
CA ALA A 29 4.34 35.86 20.53
C ALA A 29 3.94 34.57 19.81
N PHE A 30 2.93 34.67 18.94
CA PHE A 30 2.62 33.64 17.96
C PHE A 30 3.85 33.48 17.07
N LEU A 31 4.57 32.38 17.28
CA LEU A 31 5.55 31.90 16.31
C LEU A 31 4.74 31.39 15.11
N GLU A 32 4.90 32.04 13.97
CA GLU A 32 4.51 31.49 12.67
C GLU A 32 5.23 30.15 12.50
N GLU A 33 4.46 29.05 12.49
CA GLU A 33 5.00 27.74 12.16
C GLU A 33 5.41 27.72 10.68
N PRO A 34 6.60 27.22 10.33
CA PRO A 34 6.99 27.06 8.94
C PRO A 34 6.11 25.99 8.29
N GLU A 35 5.29 26.42 7.33
CA GLU A 35 4.58 25.58 6.38
C GLU A 35 5.55 24.67 5.61
N ALA A 36 5.68 23.41 6.03
CA ALA A 36 6.32 22.36 5.23
C ALA A 36 5.85 20.94 5.62
N TRP A 37 4.54 20.69 5.66
CA TRP A 37 4.02 19.36 5.38
C TRP A 37 3.55 19.36 3.92
N ALA A 38 4.46 18.99 3.02
CA ALA A 38 4.03 18.43 1.75
C ALA A 38 3.07 17.27 2.08
N ARG A 39 1.84 17.32 1.55
CA ARG A 39 0.93 16.18 1.57
C ARG A 39 1.71 15.00 1.01
N ARG A 40 2.14 14.08 1.87
CA ARG A 40 2.59 12.78 1.39
C ARG A 40 1.35 12.12 0.84
N GLU A 41 1.29 12.00 -0.48
CA GLU A 41 0.42 11.01 -1.12
C GLU A 41 0.66 9.69 -0.38
N ALA A 42 -0.42 9.09 0.11
CA ALA A 42 -0.32 7.88 0.91
C ALA A 42 0.18 6.74 0.01
N PRO A 43 1.03 5.84 0.53
CA PRO A 43 1.42 4.67 -0.24
C PRO A 43 0.17 3.83 -0.52
N ILE A 44 -0.22 3.75 -1.80
CA ILE A 44 -1.26 2.83 -2.31
C ILE A 44 -0.73 1.39 -2.35
N ARG A 45 0.58 1.22 -2.13
CA ARG A 45 1.20 -0.07 -1.92
C ARG A 45 0.84 -0.65 -0.57
N ILE A 46 0.00 -1.68 -0.63
CA ILE A 46 -0.59 -2.27 0.56
C ILE A 46 -0.44 -3.78 0.47
N PRO A 47 0.00 -4.42 1.55
CA PRO A 47 0.30 -5.83 1.53
C PRO A 47 -0.94 -6.70 1.42
N ASN A 48 -0.72 -7.91 0.92
CA ASN A 48 -1.71 -8.97 0.81
C ASN A 48 -1.73 -9.98 1.96
N SER A 49 -1.40 -9.61 3.21
CA SER A 49 -1.32 -10.60 4.30
C SER A 49 -2.66 -11.05 4.90
N LEU A 50 -3.78 -10.89 4.18
CA LEU A 50 -5.07 -11.42 4.61
C LEU A 50 -5.18 -12.86 4.12
N SER A 51 -5.08 -13.83 5.03
CA SER A 51 -5.18 -15.23 4.63
C SER A 51 -6.54 -15.53 4.01
N THR A 52 -6.60 -16.38 2.99
CA THR A 52 -7.89 -16.76 2.40
C THR A 52 -8.80 -17.39 3.42
N GLN A 53 -8.26 -18.19 4.34
CA GLN A 53 -9.02 -18.76 5.44
C GLN A 53 -9.61 -17.68 6.35
N ALA A 54 -8.83 -16.67 6.74
CA ALA A 54 -9.32 -15.58 7.59
C ALA A 54 -10.32 -14.67 6.87
N LEU A 55 -10.15 -14.46 5.56
CA LEU A 55 -11.12 -13.77 4.73
C LEU A 55 -12.43 -14.57 4.68
N VAL A 56 -12.41 -15.82 4.23
CA VAL A 56 -13.65 -16.55 3.92
C VAL A 56 -14.34 -17.19 5.11
N PHE A 57 -13.64 -17.35 6.24
CA PHE A 57 -14.22 -17.90 7.47
C PHE A 57 -13.97 -17.00 8.66
N ASN A 58 -14.66 -15.87 8.66
CA ASN A 58 -14.80 -15.05 9.85
C ASN A 58 -16.27 -14.76 10.18
N ALA A 59 -16.52 -14.50 11.45
CA ALA A 59 -17.84 -14.29 12.00
C ALA A 59 -18.51 -12.96 11.61
N LEU A 60 -17.88 -12.12 10.77
CA LEU A 60 -18.46 -10.87 10.28
C LEU A 60 -18.94 -10.98 8.83
N SER A 61 -18.02 -11.22 7.91
CA SER A 61 -18.33 -11.30 6.47
C SER A 61 -18.98 -12.63 6.07
N THR A 62 -18.74 -13.71 6.81
CA THR A 62 -19.35 -15.02 6.57
C THR A 62 -20.41 -15.31 7.64
N ASN A 63 -21.18 -14.29 8.01
CA ASN A 63 -22.31 -14.42 8.91
C ASN A 63 -23.45 -13.54 8.39
N LYS A 64 -24.62 -14.11 8.09
CA LYS A 64 -25.67 -13.36 7.39
C LYS A 64 -26.08 -12.06 8.09
N ILE A 65 -26.28 -12.12 9.40
CA ILE A 65 -26.72 -10.96 10.19
C ILE A 65 -25.62 -9.90 10.25
N ALA A 66 -24.39 -10.29 10.60
CA ALA A 66 -23.29 -9.34 10.69
C ALA A 66 -22.90 -8.75 9.32
N ASN A 67 -22.95 -9.56 8.26
CA ASN A 67 -22.71 -9.14 6.89
C ASN A 67 -23.75 -8.10 6.45
N GLN A 68 -25.03 -8.37 6.70
CA GLN A 68 -26.11 -7.42 6.42
C GLN A 68 -25.90 -6.12 7.21
N LEU A 69 -25.61 -6.20 8.51
CA LEU A 69 -25.38 -5.02 9.35
C LEU A 69 -24.23 -4.15 8.80
N LEU A 70 -23.10 -4.76 8.43
CA LEU A 70 -21.98 -4.05 7.81
C LEU A 70 -22.39 -3.39 6.49
N GLY A 71 -23.13 -4.11 5.64
CA GLY A 71 -23.56 -3.63 4.34
C GLY A 71 -24.60 -2.51 4.35
N THR A 72 -25.28 -2.26 5.48
CA THR A 72 -26.40 -1.30 5.55
C THR A 72 -26.23 -0.19 6.58
N ASN A 73 -25.16 -0.18 7.38
CA ASN A 73 -24.97 0.79 8.46
C ASN A 73 -23.62 1.50 8.37
N ALA A 74 -23.55 2.67 9.00
CA ALA A 74 -22.28 3.36 9.25
C ALA A 74 -21.40 2.54 10.20
N LEU A 75 -20.09 2.47 9.93
CA LEU A 75 -19.15 1.73 10.79
C LEU A 75 -19.12 2.29 12.21
N ALA A 76 -19.15 3.61 12.40
CA ALA A 76 -19.16 4.17 13.76
C ALA A 76 -20.36 3.69 14.59
N ALA A 77 -21.54 3.54 13.98
CA ALA A 77 -22.74 3.07 14.67
C ALA A 77 -22.64 1.59 15.11
N LEU A 78 -21.81 0.79 14.43
CA LEU A 78 -21.64 -0.64 14.73
C LEU A 78 -20.53 -0.92 15.74
N PHE A 79 -19.47 -0.10 15.77
CA PHE A 79 -18.24 -0.40 16.51
C PHE A 79 -17.94 0.58 17.64
N SER A 80 -18.30 1.86 17.49
CA SER A 80 -17.99 2.86 18.52
C SER A 80 -18.85 2.60 19.76
N PRO A 81 -18.27 2.69 20.98
CA PRO A 81 -18.99 2.38 22.21
C PRO A 81 -20.35 3.09 22.30
N PRO A 82 -21.45 2.37 22.65
CA PRO A 82 -21.46 0.99 23.16
C PRO A 82 -21.36 -0.11 22.10
N GLY A 83 -21.40 0.19 20.80
CA GLY A 83 -21.34 -0.78 19.68
C GLY A 83 -22.62 -1.60 19.51
N HIS A 84 -22.76 -2.28 18.37
CA HIS A 84 -23.90 -3.17 18.10
C HIS A 84 -23.64 -4.57 18.71
N PRO A 85 -24.53 -5.12 19.57
CA PRO A 85 -24.26 -6.36 20.31
C PRO A 85 -23.84 -7.55 19.44
N THR A 86 -24.49 -7.74 18.30
CA THR A 86 -24.11 -8.80 17.34
C THR A 86 -22.68 -8.62 16.85
N ILE A 87 -22.28 -7.41 16.43
CA ILE A 87 -20.95 -7.16 15.90
C ILE A 87 -19.89 -7.36 16.98
N LEU A 88 -20.14 -6.89 18.20
CA LEU A 88 -19.23 -7.06 19.32
C LEU A 88 -19.00 -8.53 19.70
N ASN A 89 -20.06 -9.34 19.67
CA ASN A 89 -19.94 -10.78 19.90
C ASN A 89 -19.13 -11.45 18.78
N GLN A 90 -19.39 -11.11 17.52
CA GLN A 90 -18.65 -11.69 16.40
C GLN A 90 -17.18 -11.28 16.36
N LEU A 91 -16.83 -10.10 16.90
CA LEU A 91 -15.44 -9.65 17.02
C LEU A 91 -14.61 -10.43 18.04
N GLN A 92 -15.21 -11.35 18.81
CA GLN A 92 -14.45 -12.31 19.61
C GLN A 92 -13.65 -13.27 18.71
N ASP A 93 -14.09 -13.47 17.47
CA ASP A 93 -13.32 -14.17 16.43
C ASP A 93 -12.07 -13.37 16.00
N PRO A 94 -10.84 -13.91 16.18
CA PRO A 94 -9.62 -13.27 15.71
C PRO A 94 -9.60 -13.02 14.19
N ALA A 95 -10.19 -13.91 13.39
CA ALA A 95 -10.26 -13.75 11.94
C ALA A 95 -11.16 -12.56 11.55
N ALA A 96 -12.26 -12.34 12.29
CA ALA A 96 -13.10 -11.15 12.13
C ALA A 96 -12.34 -9.86 12.43
N ARG A 97 -11.48 -9.84 13.46
CA ARG A 97 -10.65 -8.68 13.77
C ARG A 97 -9.58 -8.42 12.71
N GLN A 98 -9.01 -9.47 12.12
CA GLN A 98 -8.10 -9.35 10.99
C GLN A 98 -8.84 -8.78 9.76
N PHE A 99 -10.00 -9.34 9.41
CA PHE A 99 -10.86 -8.83 8.35
C PHE A 99 -11.15 -7.33 8.52
N MET A 100 -11.50 -6.89 9.73
CA MET A 100 -11.77 -5.47 10.01
C MET A 100 -10.56 -4.56 9.79
N GLY A 101 -9.34 -5.01 10.13
CA GLY A 101 -8.14 -4.25 9.83
C GLY A 101 -7.97 -4.00 8.33
N TYR A 102 -8.29 -4.98 7.49
CA TYR A 102 -8.26 -4.84 6.03
C TYR A 102 -9.42 -4.01 5.49
N LEU A 103 -10.64 -4.22 6.01
CA LEU A 103 -11.83 -3.45 5.62
C LEU A 103 -11.63 -1.96 5.90
N VAL A 104 -11.22 -1.61 7.13
CA VAL A 104 -10.97 -0.22 7.53
C VAL A 104 -9.82 0.36 6.72
N SER A 105 -8.74 -0.40 6.50
CA SER A 105 -7.63 0.04 5.68
C SER A 105 -8.04 0.35 4.24
N CYS A 106 -8.88 -0.48 3.60
CA CYS A 106 -9.45 -0.28 2.26
C CYS A 106 -10.43 0.91 2.21
N ALA A 107 -11.41 0.91 3.11
CA ALA A 107 -12.54 1.84 3.07
C ALA A 107 -12.16 3.25 3.55
N LEU A 108 -11.49 3.37 4.70
CA LEU A 108 -11.28 4.67 5.34
C LEU A 108 -9.98 5.33 4.86
N ALA A 109 -9.99 6.65 4.80
CA ALA A 109 -8.82 7.44 4.40
C ALA A 109 -7.76 7.45 5.51
N ASN A 110 -6.51 7.74 5.14
CA ASN A 110 -5.45 7.99 6.10
C ASN A 110 -5.88 9.08 7.11
N GLY A 111 -5.59 8.87 8.39
CA GLY A 111 -6.01 9.72 9.50
C GLY A 111 -7.40 9.40 10.06
N GLN A 112 -8.24 8.64 9.33
CA GLN A 112 -9.46 8.08 9.91
C GLN A 112 -9.15 6.76 10.61
N ASN A 113 -9.79 6.55 11.76
CA ASN A 113 -9.70 5.30 12.51
C ASN A 113 -11.08 4.79 12.93
N LEU A 114 -11.10 3.51 13.30
CA LEU A 114 -12.23 2.84 13.92
C LEU A 114 -11.72 2.11 15.15
N THR A 115 -12.35 2.36 16.29
CA THR A 115 -11.97 1.74 17.57
C THR A 115 -13.05 0.77 18.00
N TRP A 116 -12.61 -0.39 18.45
CA TRP A 116 -13.43 -1.42 19.10
C TRP A 116 -12.93 -1.62 20.53
N VAL A 117 -13.88 -1.74 21.46
CA VAL A 117 -13.62 -2.12 22.85
C VAL A 117 -14.19 -3.50 23.07
N ASP A 118 -13.34 -4.42 23.50
CA ASP A 118 -13.73 -5.79 23.81
C ASP A 118 -14.66 -5.79 25.04
N PRO A 119 -15.92 -6.22 24.89
CA PRO A 119 -16.87 -6.22 26.00
C PRO A 119 -16.49 -7.20 27.12
N SER A 120 -15.62 -8.19 26.85
CA SER A 120 -15.23 -9.22 27.82
C SER A 120 -14.00 -8.83 28.65
N THR A 121 -13.04 -8.13 28.04
CA THR A 121 -11.76 -7.77 28.67
C THR A 121 -11.61 -6.27 28.96
N GLY A 122 -12.41 -5.42 28.31
CA GLY A 122 -12.21 -3.96 28.28
C GLY A 122 -11.02 -3.51 27.42
N GLY A 123 -10.30 -4.46 26.78
CA GLY A 123 -9.19 -4.16 25.88
C GLY A 123 -9.64 -3.36 24.67
N THR A 124 -8.80 -2.44 24.20
CA THR A 124 -9.12 -1.58 23.06
C THR A 124 -8.25 -1.94 21.86
N GLN A 125 -8.87 -2.09 20.69
CA GLN A 125 -8.18 -2.24 19.41
C GLN A 125 -8.60 -1.11 18.47
N THR A 126 -7.63 -0.49 17.81
CA THR A 126 -7.88 0.59 16.84
C THR A 126 -7.35 0.19 15.48
N TRP A 127 -8.21 0.23 14.47
CA TRP A 127 -7.86 0.03 13.07
C TRP A 127 -7.72 1.40 12.37
N GLN A 128 -6.71 1.52 11.52
CA GLN A 128 -6.37 2.75 10.81
C GLN A 128 -6.75 2.64 9.33
N GLY A 129 -7.38 3.68 8.80
CA GLY A 129 -7.64 3.85 7.37
C GLY A 129 -6.36 4.08 6.57
N LYS A 130 -6.37 3.72 5.29
CA LYS A 130 -5.24 3.91 4.37
C LYS A 130 -5.69 4.46 3.00
N LEU A 131 -6.34 3.65 2.16
CA LEU A 131 -6.63 4.05 0.76
C LEU A 131 -7.69 5.13 0.68
N GLY A 132 -8.74 5.02 1.50
CA GLY A 132 -9.88 5.93 1.41
C GLY A 132 -10.77 5.71 0.19
N ILE A 133 -11.04 4.44 -0.15
CA ILE A 133 -12.03 4.09 -1.19
C ILE A 133 -13.44 4.56 -0.82
N CYS A 134 -13.79 4.53 0.46
CA CYS A 134 -15.13 4.86 0.93
C CYS A 134 -15.11 5.50 2.32
N PRO A 135 -14.51 6.69 2.47
CA PRO A 135 -14.30 7.33 3.77
C PRO A 135 -15.61 7.71 4.47
N ALA A 136 -16.68 7.94 3.69
CA ALA A 136 -18.02 8.24 4.20
C ALA A 136 -18.66 7.06 4.96
N TRP A 137 -18.23 5.81 4.70
CA TRP A 137 -18.76 4.63 5.41
C TRP A 137 -18.51 4.68 6.92
N LYS A 138 -17.54 5.48 7.38
CA LYS A 138 -17.37 5.74 8.81
C LYS A 138 -18.65 6.27 9.45
N THR A 139 -19.33 7.21 8.81
CA THR A 139 -20.46 7.96 9.39
C THR A 139 -21.79 7.76 8.65
N GLN A 140 -21.78 7.12 7.50
CA GLN A 140 -22.96 6.89 6.65
C GLN A 140 -23.02 5.43 6.21
N ALA A 141 -24.23 4.96 5.88
CA ALA A 141 -24.39 3.66 5.24
C ALA A 141 -23.66 3.64 3.87
N PRO A 142 -23.01 2.52 3.50
CA PRO A 142 -22.25 2.44 2.26
C PRO A 142 -23.19 2.38 1.06
N THR A 143 -22.74 2.93 -0.07
CA THR A 143 -23.42 2.76 -1.36
C THR A 143 -23.04 1.42 -1.99
N GLN A 144 -23.78 0.96 -3.00
CA GLN A 144 -23.42 -0.25 -3.73
C GLN A 144 -22.03 -0.15 -4.40
N ALA A 145 -21.66 1.03 -4.92
CA ALA A 145 -20.33 1.27 -5.48
C ALA A 145 -19.23 1.11 -4.42
N CYS A 146 -19.47 1.66 -3.23
CA CYS A 146 -18.58 1.53 -2.07
C CYS A 146 -18.38 0.06 -1.67
N LEU A 147 -19.48 -0.71 -1.55
CA LEU A 147 -19.41 -2.13 -1.22
C LEU A 147 -18.61 -2.92 -2.25
N GLN A 148 -18.79 -2.64 -3.54
CA GLN A 148 -18.05 -3.30 -4.61
C GLN A 148 -16.56 -2.95 -4.58
N GLN A 149 -16.20 -1.67 -4.53
CA GLN A 149 -14.79 -1.25 -4.53
C GLN A 149 -14.04 -1.77 -3.30
N VAL A 150 -14.65 -1.71 -2.12
CA VAL A 150 -14.03 -2.26 -0.90
C VAL A 150 -13.90 -3.78 -0.99
N SER A 151 -14.88 -4.49 -1.54
CA SER A 151 -14.78 -5.94 -1.77
C SER A 151 -13.65 -6.28 -2.75
N SER A 152 -13.51 -5.52 -3.82
CA SER A 152 -12.41 -5.65 -4.80
C SER A 152 -11.05 -5.44 -4.12
N CYS A 153 -10.90 -4.39 -3.31
CA CYS A 153 -9.68 -4.13 -2.53
C CYS A 153 -9.36 -5.27 -1.54
N LEU A 154 -10.37 -5.77 -0.82
CA LEU A 154 -10.21 -6.88 0.12
C LEU A 154 -9.72 -8.14 -0.58
N LEU A 155 -10.31 -8.47 -1.72
CA LEU A 155 -9.94 -9.66 -2.48
C LEU A 155 -8.60 -9.50 -3.20
N ALA A 156 -8.27 -8.31 -3.71
CA ALA A 156 -6.96 -8.02 -4.27
C ALA A 156 -5.84 -8.23 -3.23
N ARG A 157 -6.15 -8.02 -1.94
CA ARG A 157 -5.26 -8.23 -0.80
C ARG A 157 -5.41 -9.59 -0.11
N ASN A 158 -6.27 -10.47 -0.61
CA ASN A 158 -6.32 -11.87 -0.18
C ASN A 158 -4.96 -12.51 -0.47
N ASN A 159 -4.51 -13.51 0.28
CA ASN A 159 -3.36 -14.36 -0.04
C ASN A 159 -3.56 -15.69 0.65
N ALA A 160 -3.53 -16.81 -0.07
CA ALA A 160 -3.80 -18.12 0.52
C ALA A 160 -2.91 -18.44 1.74
N PHE A 161 -1.67 -17.92 1.78
CA PHE A 161 -0.71 -18.18 2.86
C PHE A 161 -0.60 -17.07 3.91
N GLY A 162 -1.25 -15.92 3.70
CA GLY A 162 -1.05 -14.76 4.57
C GLY A 162 0.37 -14.19 4.54
N LEU A 163 1.20 -14.57 3.56
CA LEU A 163 2.50 -13.94 3.34
C LEU A 163 2.32 -12.45 3.03
N ARG A 164 3.33 -11.66 3.39
CA ARG A 164 3.36 -10.24 3.07
C ARG A 164 4.07 -9.98 1.76
N VAL A 165 3.30 -9.73 0.71
CA VAL A 165 3.80 -9.24 -0.59
C VAL A 165 3.28 -7.84 -0.80
N GLU A 166 4.15 -6.93 -1.23
CA GLU A 166 3.74 -5.59 -1.64
C GLU A 166 2.99 -5.68 -2.98
N LEU A 167 1.83 -5.03 -3.06
CA LEU A 167 1.02 -4.97 -4.28
C LEU A 167 0.90 -3.53 -4.75
N SER A 168 0.90 -3.34 -6.06
CA SER A 168 0.37 -2.12 -6.69
C SER A 168 -1.09 -2.38 -7.05
N LEU A 169 -2.00 -1.69 -6.36
CA LEU A 169 -3.45 -1.80 -6.59
C LEU A 169 -3.88 -0.71 -7.57
N ARG A 170 -4.50 -1.10 -8.67
CA ARG A 170 -4.88 -0.21 -9.78
C ARG A 170 -6.36 -0.35 -10.09
N GLY A 171 -6.99 0.73 -10.50
CA GLY A 171 -8.45 0.77 -10.63
C GLY A 171 -8.97 2.19 -10.72
N GLU A 172 -10.29 2.30 -10.86
CA GLU A 172 -10.95 3.58 -11.00
C GLU A 172 -11.85 3.91 -9.83
N HIS A 173 -11.86 5.19 -9.44
CA HIS A 173 -12.74 5.70 -8.40
C HIS A 173 -13.61 6.84 -8.95
N PRO A 174 -14.95 6.68 -8.95
CA PRO A 174 -15.87 7.49 -9.76
C PRO A 174 -15.80 8.99 -9.48
N THR A 175 -15.43 9.38 -8.25
CA THR A 175 -15.33 10.79 -7.84
C THR A 175 -13.94 11.23 -7.41
N THR A 176 -12.98 10.30 -7.30
CA THR A 176 -11.70 10.56 -6.62
C THR A 176 -10.57 9.72 -7.23
N PRO A 177 -10.17 9.98 -8.50
CA PRO A 177 -9.19 9.14 -9.21
C PRO A 177 -7.85 8.97 -8.46
N SER A 178 -7.46 9.95 -7.65
CA SER A 178 -6.22 9.90 -6.85
C SER A 178 -6.17 8.76 -5.82
N VAL A 179 -7.30 8.08 -5.52
CA VAL A 179 -7.32 6.89 -4.64
C VAL A 179 -6.50 5.74 -5.21
N PHE A 180 -6.39 5.64 -6.54
CA PHE A 180 -5.57 4.66 -7.24
C PHE A 180 -4.38 5.31 -7.98
N GLY A 181 -4.00 6.54 -7.60
CA GLY A 181 -2.84 7.21 -8.20
C GLY A 181 -1.54 6.45 -7.94
N LEU A 182 -0.69 6.31 -8.96
CA LEU A 182 0.57 5.59 -8.82
C LEU A 182 1.66 6.50 -8.24
N GLU A 183 2.47 5.97 -7.31
CA GLU A 183 3.59 6.73 -6.75
C GLU A 183 4.62 7.07 -7.84
N THR A 184 5.00 8.34 -7.93
CA THR A 184 6.05 8.80 -8.87
C THR A 184 7.44 8.33 -8.46
N VAL A 185 7.63 8.03 -7.17
CA VAL A 185 8.85 7.44 -6.60
C VAL A 185 8.44 6.37 -5.61
N THR A 186 8.89 5.14 -5.83
CA THR A 186 8.58 4.00 -4.96
C THR A 186 9.59 3.89 -3.81
N PRO A 187 9.19 4.08 -2.53
CA PRO A 187 10.08 3.80 -1.41
C PRO A 187 10.24 2.29 -1.16
N PRO A 188 11.31 1.83 -0.49
CA PRO A 188 11.43 0.44 -0.06
C PRO A 188 10.27 -0.02 0.82
N SER A 189 9.94 -1.31 0.76
CA SER A 189 9.08 -1.96 1.75
C SER A 189 9.76 -1.92 3.13
N GLU A 190 8.99 -1.57 4.16
CA GLU A 190 9.47 -1.49 5.55
C GLU A 190 9.41 -2.83 6.29
N TYR A 191 9.10 -3.92 5.58
CA TYR A 191 8.83 -5.22 6.18
C TYR A 191 9.78 -6.27 5.64
N VAL A 192 10.05 -7.26 6.48
CA VAL A 192 10.81 -8.44 6.11
C VAL A 192 10.10 -9.12 4.92
N PRO A 193 10.82 -9.50 3.84
CA PRO A 193 10.23 -10.17 2.69
C PRO A 193 9.34 -11.35 3.10
N LEU A 194 8.13 -11.43 2.53
CA LEU A 194 7.14 -12.47 2.78
C LEU A 194 6.63 -12.57 4.24
N SER A 195 7.05 -11.69 5.14
CA SER A 195 6.73 -11.73 6.57
C SER A 195 5.94 -10.50 7.02
N PRO A 196 4.99 -10.64 7.96
CA PRO A 196 4.31 -9.49 8.56
C PRO A 196 5.22 -8.68 9.51
N GLN A 197 6.43 -9.17 9.80
CA GLN A 197 7.38 -8.50 10.69
C GLN A 197 7.94 -7.23 10.04
N ARG A 198 7.79 -6.10 10.73
CA ARG A 198 8.42 -4.84 10.34
C ARG A 198 9.92 -4.91 10.62
N LEU A 199 10.74 -4.38 9.71
CA LEU A 199 12.19 -4.34 9.84
C LEU A 199 12.58 -3.37 10.96
N ALA A 200 13.56 -3.78 11.79
CA ALA A 200 13.99 -2.97 12.94
C ALA A 200 14.44 -1.58 12.49
N SER A 201 15.12 -1.50 11.35
CA SER A 201 15.59 -0.23 10.76
C SER A 201 14.51 0.85 10.62
N PHE A 202 13.24 0.48 10.37
CA PHE A 202 12.13 1.42 10.24
C PHE A 202 11.41 1.69 11.57
N GLU A 203 11.77 0.99 12.63
CA GLU A 203 11.25 1.26 13.97
C GLU A 203 11.85 2.54 14.56
N PRO A 204 11.10 3.26 15.42
CA PRO A 204 11.65 4.38 16.17
C PRO A 204 12.86 3.96 17.02
N CYS A 205 13.87 4.82 17.12
CA CYS A 205 14.99 4.57 18.01
C CYS A 205 14.62 4.81 19.48
N THR A 206 15.27 4.06 20.37
CA THR A 206 15.36 4.42 21.79
C THR A 206 16.61 5.29 22.01
N GLY A 207 16.45 6.44 22.67
CA GLY A 207 17.54 7.40 22.86
C GLY A 207 17.99 8.07 21.56
N THR A 208 19.27 8.47 21.49
CA THR A 208 19.85 9.18 20.33
C THR A 208 21.04 8.42 19.75
N PRO A 209 20.85 7.20 19.23
CA PRO A 209 21.94 6.41 18.67
C PRO A 209 22.56 7.11 17.46
N VAL A 210 23.82 6.75 17.18
CA VAL A 210 24.63 7.34 16.11
C VAL A 210 25.16 6.26 15.16
N GLY A 211 25.51 6.66 13.93
CA GLY A 211 26.16 5.78 12.96
C GLY A 211 25.21 5.11 11.96
N ALA A 212 25.80 4.58 10.89
CA ALA A 212 25.09 3.88 9.82
C ALA A 212 24.72 2.42 10.19
N ALA A 213 25.34 1.84 11.21
CA ALA A 213 25.11 0.44 11.59
C ALA A 213 23.87 0.22 12.48
N ARG A 214 23.15 1.28 12.86
CA ARG A 214 21.97 1.14 13.71
C ARG A 214 20.77 0.62 12.91
N ASP A 215 19.91 -0.15 13.55
CA ASP A 215 18.66 -0.65 12.96
C ASP A 215 17.46 0.02 13.60
N CYS A 216 17.42 1.35 13.52
CA CYS A 216 16.26 2.15 13.90
C CYS A 216 16.33 3.55 13.27
N GLY A 217 15.18 4.19 13.12
CA GLY A 217 15.06 5.59 12.71
C GLY A 217 15.49 5.85 11.27
N TRP A 218 15.49 4.82 10.41
CA TRP A 218 15.71 4.96 8.98
C TRP A 218 14.42 5.32 8.27
N ARG A 219 14.58 6.00 7.13
CA ARG A 219 13.52 6.26 6.18
C ARG A 219 13.88 5.66 4.83
N GLY A 220 12.90 5.07 4.16
CA GLY A 220 13.04 4.65 2.78
C GLY A 220 13.19 5.86 1.86
N ASP A 221 14.20 5.86 0.99
CA ASP A 221 14.36 6.89 -0.04
C ASP A 221 13.68 6.46 -1.34
N ALA A 222 14.26 5.51 -2.07
CA ALA A 222 13.64 4.97 -3.28
C ALA A 222 14.18 3.60 -3.72
N VAL A 223 13.46 2.97 -4.63
CA VAL A 223 13.88 1.80 -5.41
C VAL A 223 14.57 2.24 -6.70
N GLY A 224 15.63 1.51 -7.08
CA GLY A 224 16.33 1.63 -8.35
C GLY A 224 16.42 0.30 -9.10
N ALA A 225 16.86 0.37 -10.34
CA ALA A 225 17.17 -0.78 -11.18
C ALA A 225 18.54 -0.62 -11.86
N CYS A 226 19.21 -1.73 -12.05
CA CYS A 226 20.52 -1.83 -12.67
C CYS A 226 20.63 -3.14 -13.45
N GLN A 227 21.63 -3.21 -14.33
CA GLN A 227 21.94 -4.47 -15.01
C GLN A 227 22.58 -5.44 -14.00
N PRO A 228 22.08 -6.68 -13.86
CA PRO A 228 22.67 -7.67 -12.96
C PRO A 228 24.18 -7.81 -13.13
N ASP A 229 24.87 -8.06 -12.01
CA ASP A 229 26.33 -8.27 -11.93
C ASP A 229 27.19 -7.07 -12.35
N THR A 230 26.59 -5.90 -12.59
CA THR A 230 27.33 -4.66 -12.85
C THR A 230 27.60 -3.86 -11.58
N ARG A 231 28.72 -3.15 -11.53
CA ARG A 231 29.05 -2.28 -10.40
C ARG A 231 28.19 -1.02 -10.40
N VAL A 232 27.63 -0.68 -9.25
CA VAL A 232 26.85 0.54 -9.01
C VAL A 232 27.50 1.33 -7.89
N VAL A 233 27.51 2.66 -8.04
CA VAL A 233 27.87 3.60 -6.99
C VAL A 233 26.70 4.53 -6.75
N LEU A 234 26.37 4.77 -5.49
CA LEU A 234 25.43 5.82 -5.12
C LEU A 234 26.02 6.71 -4.04
N GLY A 235 25.61 7.97 -4.03
CA GLY A 235 26.09 8.95 -3.06
C GLY A 235 25.06 10.03 -2.77
N ALA A 236 25.25 10.67 -1.61
CA ALA A 236 24.56 11.89 -1.21
C ALA A 236 25.59 12.96 -0.83
N GLY A 237 26.42 13.33 -1.81
CA GLY A 237 27.56 14.25 -1.69
C GLY A 237 28.92 13.57 -1.60
N GLY A 238 28.96 12.23 -1.54
CA GLY A 238 30.20 11.44 -1.52
C GLY A 238 30.71 11.11 -2.92
N ALA A 239 32.04 10.98 -3.06
CA ALA A 239 32.68 10.45 -4.27
C ALA A 239 32.70 8.92 -4.25
N ASP A 240 33.12 8.30 -5.36
CA ASP A 240 33.27 6.84 -5.44
C ASP A 240 34.18 6.32 -4.31
N PRO A 241 33.68 5.45 -3.41
CA PRO A 241 34.42 5.06 -2.21
C PRO A 241 35.63 4.15 -2.50
N ASP A 242 35.66 3.47 -3.66
CA ASP A 242 36.76 2.56 -3.99
C ASP A 242 37.94 3.30 -4.63
N THR A 243 37.65 4.35 -5.40
CA THR A 243 38.71 5.12 -6.11
C THR A 243 39.05 6.43 -5.43
N CYS A 244 38.12 7.01 -4.68
CA CYS A 244 38.20 8.37 -4.15
C CYS A 244 38.54 9.43 -5.19
N THR A 245 38.10 9.19 -6.43
CA THR A 245 38.23 10.11 -7.56
C THR A 245 36.86 10.36 -8.20
N GLY A 246 36.79 11.37 -9.07
CA GLY A 246 35.57 11.74 -9.78
C GLY A 246 34.70 12.75 -9.02
N ALA A 247 33.58 13.13 -9.65
CA ALA A 247 32.62 14.04 -9.05
C ALA A 247 31.81 13.36 -7.95
N ALA A 248 31.49 14.10 -6.89
CA ALA A 248 30.55 13.65 -5.88
C ALA A 248 29.18 13.38 -6.51
N LEU A 249 28.54 12.28 -6.08
CA LEU A 249 27.19 11.93 -6.49
C LEU A 249 26.20 12.48 -5.48
N GLY A 250 25.20 13.22 -5.93
CA GLY A 250 24.13 13.74 -5.08
C GLY A 250 24.63 14.79 -4.10
N THR A 251 23.82 15.11 -3.09
CA THR A 251 24.12 16.12 -2.08
C THR A 251 23.50 15.76 -0.73
N SER A 252 24.08 16.28 0.36
CA SER A 252 23.47 16.25 1.70
C SER A 252 23.41 17.67 2.26
N SER A 253 22.38 17.97 3.05
CA SER A 253 22.25 19.26 3.74
C SER A 253 21.66 19.10 5.15
N GLY A 254 21.96 20.05 6.04
CA GLY A 254 21.59 19.97 7.45
C GLY A 254 22.51 19.03 8.23
N ALA A 255 21.92 18.09 8.98
CA ALA A 255 22.68 17.06 9.69
C ALA A 255 23.55 16.22 8.74
N ARG A 256 24.65 15.65 9.26
CA ARG A 256 25.40 14.60 8.56
C ARG A 256 24.44 13.47 8.21
N MET A 257 24.44 13.01 6.97
CA MET A 257 23.55 11.94 6.52
C MET A 257 24.30 10.61 6.38
N VAL A 258 23.55 9.51 6.47
CA VAL A 258 24.01 8.14 6.22
C VAL A 258 23.15 7.48 5.15
N LEU A 259 23.73 6.54 4.41
CA LEU A 259 23.05 5.75 3.38
C LEU A 259 23.14 4.27 3.72
N ARG A 260 22.08 3.53 3.40
CA ARG A 260 22.08 2.07 3.37
C ARG A 260 21.41 1.59 2.09
N VAL A 261 21.97 0.54 1.51
CA VAL A 261 21.54 -0.05 0.25
C VAL A 261 21.17 -1.50 0.48
N CYS A 262 20.03 -1.89 -0.08
CA CYS A 262 19.46 -3.21 0.08
C CYS A 262 19.12 -3.82 -1.28
N GLU A 263 19.10 -5.14 -1.36
CA GLU A 263 18.67 -5.90 -2.53
C GLU A 263 17.15 -5.86 -2.70
N GLY A 264 16.71 -5.78 -3.95
CA GLY A 264 15.29 -5.83 -4.31
C GLY A 264 14.55 -4.54 -3.94
N ILE A 265 13.27 -4.69 -3.60
CA ILE A 265 12.36 -3.57 -3.31
C ILE A 265 12.12 -3.36 -1.81
N HIS A 266 12.83 -4.09 -0.96
CA HIS A 266 12.70 -4.07 0.50
C HIS A 266 13.85 -3.31 1.13
N GLY A 267 13.64 -2.72 2.30
CA GLY A 267 14.75 -2.28 3.15
C GLY A 267 15.44 -3.47 3.81
N CYS A 268 16.46 -3.18 4.63
CA CYS A 268 17.28 -4.18 5.27
C CYS A 268 17.88 -3.69 6.59
N ASP A 269 18.09 -4.62 7.51
CA ASP A 269 18.84 -4.40 8.74
C ASP A 269 20.35 -4.56 8.48
N HIS A 270 21.16 -3.92 9.32
CA HIS A 270 22.61 -3.86 9.22
C HIS A 270 23.22 -5.27 9.21
N GLY A 271 24.09 -5.54 8.23
CA GLY A 271 24.84 -6.79 8.16
C GLY A 271 23.97 -8.05 8.03
N SER A 272 22.67 -7.90 7.72
CA SER A 272 21.79 -9.04 7.44
C SER A 272 22.28 -9.77 6.19
N ALA A 273 22.31 -11.11 6.23
CA ALA A 273 22.91 -11.91 5.15
C ALA A 273 22.28 -11.63 3.77
N LEU A 274 20.96 -11.42 3.73
CA LEU A 274 20.19 -10.81 2.66
C LEU A 274 19.02 -10.07 3.32
N PRO A 275 18.61 -8.88 2.85
CA PRO A 275 19.01 -8.23 1.61
C PRO A 275 20.03 -7.08 1.77
N TRP A 276 20.98 -7.09 2.73
CA TRP A 276 21.95 -5.97 2.88
C TRP A 276 23.05 -5.97 1.81
N LEU A 277 23.25 -4.83 1.13
CA LEU A 277 24.29 -4.65 0.09
C LEU A 277 25.45 -3.74 0.53
N GLY A 278 25.19 -2.83 1.47
CA GLY A 278 26.21 -1.92 1.98
C GLY A 278 25.61 -0.69 2.65
N GLU A 279 26.45 0.03 3.39
CA GLU A 279 26.07 1.29 4.02
C GLU A 279 27.28 2.21 4.17
N SER A 280 27.02 3.51 4.33
CA SER A 280 28.08 4.50 4.48
C SER A 280 27.64 5.66 5.36
N ALA A 281 28.56 6.10 6.22
CA ALA A 281 28.45 7.33 6.98
C ALA A 281 29.38 8.44 6.46
N GLY A 282 30.12 8.19 5.40
CA GLY A 282 31.18 9.04 4.90
C GLY A 282 32.08 8.26 3.96
N SER A 283 32.64 8.95 2.97
CA SER A 283 33.52 8.37 1.96
C SER A 283 34.74 9.27 1.75
N CYS A 284 35.90 8.67 1.46
CA CYS A 284 37.08 9.39 1.02
C CYS A 284 37.55 10.52 1.97
N GLY A 285 37.52 10.26 3.27
CA GLY A 285 37.91 11.22 4.31
C GLY A 285 36.89 12.34 4.56
N THR A 286 35.74 12.31 3.89
CA THR A 286 34.63 13.25 4.08
C THR A 286 33.51 12.64 4.93
N VAL A 287 32.61 13.50 5.41
CA VAL A 287 31.37 13.07 6.09
C VAL A 287 30.23 12.77 5.11
N ALA A 288 30.44 12.94 3.81
CA ALA A 288 29.42 12.73 2.80
C ALA A 288 29.38 11.25 2.38
N PRO A 289 28.23 10.58 2.50
CA PRO A 289 28.15 9.14 2.29
C PRO A 289 28.12 8.78 0.80
N ALA A 290 28.81 7.68 0.47
CA ALA A 290 28.71 6.98 -0.80
C ALA A 290 28.93 5.48 -0.58
N VAL A 291 28.21 4.66 -1.35
CA VAL A 291 28.23 3.19 -1.28
C VAL A 291 28.47 2.65 -2.69
N ALA A 292 29.43 1.73 -2.83
CA ALA A 292 29.63 0.94 -4.03
C ALA A 292 29.18 -0.51 -3.77
N PHE A 293 28.50 -1.11 -4.73
CA PHE A 293 27.99 -2.48 -4.64
C PHE A 293 27.85 -3.12 -6.03
N THR A 294 27.66 -4.43 -6.06
CA THR A 294 27.34 -5.17 -7.29
C THR A 294 25.83 -5.29 -7.41
N CYS A 295 25.28 -4.95 -8.58
CA CYS A 295 23.86 -5.04 -8.86
C CYS A 295 23.36 -6.48 -8.64
N PRO A 296 22.30 -6.69 -7.85
CA PRO A 296 21.77 -8.03 -7.58
C PRO A 296 21.23 -8.73 -8.83
N ALA A 297 21.10 -10.05 -8.76
CA ALA A 297 20.54 -10.87 -9.84
C ALA A 297 19.12 -10.46 -10.23
N GLY A 298 18.31 -10.00 -9.26
CA GLY A 298 16.97 -9.46 -9.49
C GLY A 298 16.95 -8.09 -10.19
N GLY A 299 18.10 -7.47 -10.42
CA GLY A 299 18.23 -6.19 -11.14
C GLY A 299 17.66 -4.99 -10.42
N HIS A 300 17.22 -5.13 -9.16
CA HIS A 300 16.65 -4.07 -8.35
C HIS A 300 17.40 -3.92 -7.04
N PHE A 301 17.45 -2.69 -6.54
CA PHE A 301 17.98 -2.34 -5.23
C PHE A 301 17.11 -1.25 -4.62
N SER A 302 17.22 -1.08 -3.31
CA SER A 302 16.54 -0.02 -2.59
C SER A 302 17.52 0.75 -1.72
N VAL A 303 17.18 2.00 -1.43
CA VAL A 303 18.02 2.90 -0.65
C VAL A 303 17.24 3.43 0.53
N MET A 304 17.93 3.50 1.66
CA MET A 304 17.46 4.07 2.90
C MET A 304 18.38 5.22 3.29
N THR A 305 17.79 6.26 3.87
CA THR A 305 18.50 7.45 4.36
C THR A 305 18.17 7.69 5.82
N ALA A 306 19.13 8.22 6.55
CA ALA A 306 18.89 8.75 7.90
C ALA A 306 19.94 9.81 8.25
N PRO A 307 19.67 10.69 9.23
CA PRO A 307 20.72 11.48 9.87
C PRO A 307 21.73 10.57 10.57
N TYR A 308 23.00 10.97 10.69
CA TYR A 308 24.01 10.19 11.40
C TYR A 308 23.68 10.06 12.89
N THR A 309 23.15 11.11 13.50
CA THR A 309 22.65 11.10 14.87
C THR A 309 21.13 11.14 14.84
N HIS A 310 20.48 10.14 15.45
CA HIS A 310 19.02 10.10 15.52
C HIS A 310 18.44 11.37 16.18
N GLY A 311 17.30 11.83 15.67
CA GLY A 311 16.61 13.04 16.16
C GLY A 311 17.07 14.35 15.51
N GLN A 312 18.17 14.34 14.75
CA GLN A 312 18.59 15.52 13.98
C GLN A 312 17.83 15.65 12.66
N LEU A 313 17.75 16.87 12.12
CA LEU A 313 17.12 17.15 10.83
C LEU A 313 18.18 17.29 9.74
N GLY A 314 18.00 16.55 8.65
CA GLY A 314 18.85 16.63 7.47
C GLY A 314 18.16 16.02 6.27
N THR A 315 18.67 16.34 5.09
CA THR A 315 18.17 15.82 3.82
C THR A 315 19.32 15.25 2.99
N ALA A 316 19.06 14.13 2.32
CA ALA A 316 19.96 13.51 1.39
C ALA A 316 19.27 13.47 0.02
N THR A 317 19.94 14.01 -1.00
CA THR A 317 19.57 13.84 -2.41
C THR A 317 20.51 12.80 -3.00
N VAL A 318 20.01 11.58 -3.20
CA VAL A 318 20.82 10.48 -3.70
C VAL A 318 20.93 10.53 -5.22
N GLN A 319 22.13 10.34 -5.75
CA GLN A 319 22.38 10.09 -7.17
C GLN A 319 23.20 8.82 -7.37
N THR A 320 23.11 8.26 -8.56
CA THR A 320 23.72 6.99 -8.93
C THR A 320 24.67 7.13 -10.12
N ALA A 321 25.65 6.24 -10.18
CA ALA A 321 26.51 6.01 -11.33
C ALA A 321 26.68 4.49 -11.55
N PRO A 322 26.95 4.03 -12.79
CA PRO A 322 26.97 4.83 -14.03
C PRO A 322 25.56 5.31 -14.45
N SER A 323 25.47 6.14 -15.49
CA SER A 323 24.20 6.71 -15.98
C SER A 323 23.21 5.68 -16.53
N SER A 324 23.64 4.43 -16.74
CA SER A 324 22.75 3.31 -17.08
C SER A 324 21.91 2.82 -15.90
N VAL A 325 22.27 3.20 -14.66
CA VAL A 325 21.49 2.88 -13.46
C VAL A 325 20.29 3.80 -13.38
N GLN A 326 19.10 3.22 -13.27
CA GLN A 326 17.86 3.96 -13.07
C GLN A 326 17.57 4.04 -11.57
N TYR A 327 17.27 5.23 -11.07
CA TYR A 327 17.00 5.45 -9.66
C TYR A 327 15.77 6.33 -9.47
N ARG A 328 15.09 6.14 -8.33
CA ARG A 328 13.77 6.75 -8.04
C ARG A 328 12.72 6.29 -9.03
N LEU A 329 12.62 4.98 -9.21
CA LEU A 329 11.65 4.37 -10.11
C LEU A 329 10.21 4.66 -9.66
N PRO A 330 9.28 4.95 -10.59
CA PRO A 330 7.86 5.05 -10.28
C PRO A 330 7.25 3.66 -10.03
N GLU A 331 6.10 3.63 -9.35
CA GLU A 331 5.41 2.39 -8.96
C GLU A 331 5.11 1.50 -10.16
N ALA A 332 4.66 2.09 -11.27
CA ALA A 332 4.42 1.38 -12.54
C ALA A 332 5.65 0.63 -13.05
N SER A 333 6.85 1.16 -12.79
CA SER A 333 8.13 0.56 -13.20
C SER A 333 8.67 -0.44 -12.20
N VAL A 334 8.21 -0.43 -10.95
CA VAL A 334 8.61 -1.43 -9.93
C VAL A 334 7.66 -2.63 -9.97
N PHE A 335 6.37 -2.41 -10.13
CA PHE A 335 5.32 -3.43 -10.17
C PHE A 335 4.83 -3.62 -11.60
N ARG A 336 5.51 -4.48 -12.35
CA ARG A 336 5.29 -4.67 -13.80
C ARG A 336 4.42 -5.87 -14.14
N VAL A 337 4.28 -6.82 -13.20
CA VAL A 337 3.60 -8.08 -13.47
C VAL A 337 2.12 -7.91 -13.14
N ARG A 338 1.30 -7.72 -14.18
CA ARG A 338 -0.17 -7.72 -14.03
C ARG A 338 -0.64 -9.12 -13.64
N GLU A 339 -1.27 -9.24 -12.48
CA GLU A 339 -1.79 -10.51 -11.97
C GLU A 339 -3.16 -10.83 -12.58
N GLY A 340 -4.08 -9.87 -12.52
CA GLY A 340 -5.48 -10.07 -12.85
C GLY A 340 -6.33 -9.04 -12.12
N ALA A 341 -7.65 -9.19 -12.24
CA ALA A 341 -8.60 -8.31 -11.56
C ALA A 341 -9.52 -9.07 -10.62
N PHE A 342 -9.91 -8.37 -9.56
CA PHE A 342 -10.75 -8.85 -8.47
C PHE A 342 -11.98 -7.95 -8.38
N TYR A 343 -13.17 -8.54 -8.34
CA TYR A 343 -14.43 -7.80 -8.41
C TYR A 343 -15.60 -8.58 -7.83
N GLY A 344 -16.68 -7.88 -7.50
CA GLY A 344 -17.87 -8.49 -6.90
C GLY A 344 -18.32 -7.78 -5.63
N THR A 345 -19.02 -8.52 -4.78
CA THR A 345 -19.30 -8.09 -3.40
C THR A 345 -19.15 -9.25 -2.41
N VAL A 346 -18.49 -8.99 -1.27
CA VAL A 346 -18.55 -9.88 -0.09
C VAL A 346 -19.77 -9.57 0.78
N PHE A 347 -20.43 -8.43 0.56
CA PHE A 347 -21.55 -7.92 1.34
C PHE A 347 -22.89 -8.33 0.72
N ASP A 348 -23.12 -9.64 0.64
CA ASP A 348 -24.38 -10.22 0.21
C ASP A 348 -24.72 -11.45 1.06
N PRO A 349 -25.57 -11.30 2.08
CA PRO A 349 -25.87 -12.38 3.02
C PRO A 349 -26.59 -13.56 2.37
N GLU A 350 -27.32 -13.34 1.27
CA GLU A 350 -28.03 -14.42 0.57
C GLU A 350 -27.14 -15.20 -0.40
N ALA A 351 -25.95 -14.68 -0.70
CA ALA A 351 -24.96 -15.31 -1.58
C ALA A 351 -23.77 -15.93 -0.83
N LEU A 352 -23.94 -16.26 0.45
CA LEU A 352 -22.95 -16.99 1.25
C LEU A 352 -23.15 -18.50 1.11
N ALA A 353 -22.06 -19.23 0.85
CA ALA A 353 -22.09 -20.69 0.77
C ALA A 353 -21.95 -21.38 2.14
N ALA A 354 -21.62 -20.62 3.18
CA ALA A 354 -21.37 -21.10 4.52
C ALA A 354 -21.60 -19.98 5.54
N GLU A 355 -21.71 -20.34 6.82
CA GLU A 355 -21.81 -19.39 7.92
C GLU A 355 -20.82 -19.72 9.04
N VAL A 356 -20.34 -18.66 9.70
CA VAL A 356 -19.46 -18.68 10.86
C VAL A 356 -20.14 -17.90 11.98
N PHE A 357 -20.07 -18.45 13.19
CA PHE A 357 -20.72 -17.86 14.35
C PHE A 357 -19.76 -17.83 15.54
N VAL A 358 -19.92 -16.85 16.41
CA VAL A 358 -19.41 -16.91 17.78
C VAL A 358 -20.55 -17.30 18.71
N ARG A 359 -20.42 -18.43 19.41
CA ARG A 359 -21.36 -18.89 20.44
C ARG A 359 -20.57 -19.22 21.71
N ASP A 360 -20.97 -18.63 22.84
CA ASP A 360 -20.33 -18.83 24.15
C ASP A 360 -18.80 -18.59 24.10
N GLY A 361 -18.37 -17.55 23.37
CA GLY A 361 -16.96 -17.19 23.19
C GLY A 361 -16.16 -18.12 22.26
N ARG A 362 -16.80 -19.08 21.59
CA ARG A 362 -16.16 -20.01 20.65
C ARG A 362 -16.57 -19.74 19.22
N VAL A 363 -15.60 -19.78 18.31
CA VAL A 363 -15.83 -19.69 16.86
C VAL A 363 -16.29 -21.05 16.34
N ILE A 364 -17.45 -21.07 15.69
CA ILE A 364 -18.04 -22.24 15.04
C ILE A 364 -17.84 -22.09 13.54
N LEU A 365 -17.02 -22.98 12.97
CA LEU A 365 -16.73 -23.06 11.54
C LEU A 365 -17.64 -24.08 10.85
N PRO A 366 -17.76 -24.04 9.50
CA PRO A 366 -18.42 -25.09 8.75
C PRO A 366 -17.74 -26.45 8.93
N GLU A 367 -18.52 -27.52 9.04
CA GLU A 367 -18.01 -28.88 9.27
C GLU A 367 -17.24 -29.44 8.07
N GLN A 368 -17.59 -29.01 6.85
CA GLN A 368 -17.01 -29.50 5.61
C GLN A 368 -16.45 -28.33 4.79
N PRO A 369 -15.35 -28.57 4.04
CA PRO A 369 -14.87 -27.60 3.07
C PRO A 369 -15.96 -27.21 2.06
N VAL A 370 -16.08 -25.92 1.79
CA VAL A 370 -16.97 -25.39 0.76
C VAL A 370 -16.33 -25.63 -0.59
N LYS A 371 -17.00 -26.39 -1.48
CA LYS A 371 -16.54 -26.52 -2.86
C LYS A 371 -16.74 -25.19 -3.61
N GLY A 372 -15.66 -24.68 -4.22
CA GLY A 372 -15.63 -23.39 -4.90
C GLY A 372 -15.64 -22.21 -3.93
N SER A 373 -16.32 -21.12 -4.32
CA SER A 373 -16.30 -19.88 -3.55
C SER A 373 -17.30 -19.83 -2.39
N VAL A 374 -16.86 -19.27 -1.27
CA VAL A 374 -17.70 -18.95 -0.10
C VAL A 374 -18.57 -17.73 -0.40
N TYR A 375 -17.99 -16.70 -1.01
CA TYR A 375 -18.73 -15.57 -1.55
C TYR A 375 -19.14 -15.87 -2.99
N ARG A 376 -20.42 -16.17 -3.22
CA ARG A 376 -20.93 -16.55 -4.56
C ARG A 376 -21.04 -15.36 -5.51
N ARG A 377 -20.96 -14.12 -5.02
CA ARG A 377 -20.90 -12.90 -5.84
C ARG A 377 -19.53 -12.23 -5.86
N MET A 378 -18.47 -12.94 -5.50
CA MET A 378 -17.09 -12.52 -5.74
C MET A 378 -16.46 -13.30 -6.88
N TYR A 379 -15.67 -12.59 -7.66
CA TYR A 379 -15.06 -13.07 -8.90
C TYR A 379 -13.62 -12.58 -8.99
N SER A 380 -12.83 -13.35 -9.71
CA SER A 380 -11.48 -13.00 -10.11
C SER A 380 -11.27 -13.44 -11.54
N CYS A 381 -10.43 -12.71 -12.26
CA CYS A 381 -9.93 -13.11 -13.55
C CYS A 381 -8.42 -12.91 -13.59
N TYR A 382 -7.75 -13.50 -14.57
CA TYR A 382 -6.30 -13.50 -14.66
C TYR A 382 -5.80 -12.86 -15.94
N ASP A 383 -4.59 -12.31 -15.86
CA ASP A 383 -3.90 -11.75 -17.01
C ASP A 383 -3.59 -12.82 -18.08
N SER A 384 -3.74 -12.47 -19.35
CA SER A 384 -3.49 -13.41 -20.46
C SER A 384 -2.05 -13.89 -20.60
N ASN A 385 -1.09 -13.21 -19.97
CA ASN A 385 0.32 -13.60 -20.03
C ASN A 385 0.71 -14.64 -18.98
N TRP A 386 -0.23 -15.24 -18.25
CA TRP A 386 0.05 -16.42 -17.43
C TRP A 386 0.02 -17.69 -18.28
N SER A 387 1.04 -18.54 -18.17
CA SER A 387 1.03 -19.84 -18.88
C SER A 387 -0.07 -20.76 -18.35
N ASP A 388 -0.31 -20.74 -17.03
CA ASP A 388 -1.42 -21.44 -16.37
C ASP A 388 -2.20 -20.47 -15.48
N GLY A 389 -2.94 -19.57 -16.11
CA GLY A 389 -3.67 -18.51 -15.42
C GLY A 389 -4.81 -19.01 -14.53
N VAL A 390 -5.48 -20.11 -14.90
CA VAL A 390 -6.55 -20.70 -14.07
C VAL A 390 -5.96 -21.26 -12.78
N ALA A 391 -4.87 -22.01 -12.85
CA ALA A 391 -4.25 -22.56 -11.65
C ALA A 391 -3.64 -21.44 -10.80
N ASN A 392 -2.95 -20.47 -11.41
CA ASN A 392 -2.42 -19.30 -10.71
C ASN A 392 -3.52 -18.56 -9.93
N ALA A 393 -4.61 -18.17 -10.60
CA ALA A 393 -5.73 -17.49 -9.97
C ALA A 393 -6.41 -18.34 -8.89
N THR A 394 -6.50 -19.66 -9.09
CA THR A 394 -7.07 -20.58 -8.09
C THR A 394 -6.20 -20.62 -6.83
N HIS A 395 -4.88 -20.69 -6.96
CA HIS A 395 -3.95 -20.60 -5.83
C HIS A 395 -3.98 -19.22 -5.18
N ARG A 396 -4.35 -18.20 -5.94
CA ARG A 396 -4.52 -16.84 -5.44
C ARG A 396 -5.75 -16.67 -4.56
N VAL A 397 -6.87 -17.30 -4.91
CA VAL A 397 -8.17 -17.05 -4.27
C VAL A 397 -8.69 -18.18 -3.38
N CYS A 398 -8.04 -19.36 -3.35
CA CYS A 398 -8.51 -20.51 -2.58
C CYS A 398 -7.61 -20.85 -1.40
N ALA A 399 -8.21 -21.12 -0.23
CA ALA A 399 -7.48 -21.65 0.92
C ALA A 399 -7.05 -23.11 0.70
N LEU A 400 -7.81 -23.87 -0.11
CA LEU A 400 -7.50 -25.25 -0.50
C LEU A 400 -7.41 -25.37 -2.03
N PRO A 401 -6.35 -24.85 -2.67
CA PRO A 401 -6.31 -24.72 -4.12
C PRO A 401 -6.22 -26.07 -4.86
N SER A 402 -5.62 -27.10 -4.25
CA SER A 402 -5.55 -28.46 -4.81
C SER A 402 -6.92 -29.09 -5.03
N THR A 403 -7.93 -28.69 -4.25
CA THR A 403 -9.31 -29.16 -4.38
C THR A 403 -10.25 -28.06 -4.86
N SER A 404 -9.75 -26.86 -5.18
CA SER A 404 -10.56 -25.68 -5.52
C SER A 404 -11.70 -25.44 -4.51
N SER A 405 -11.35 -25.52 -3.23
CA SER A 405 -12.28 -25.37 -2.11
C SER A 405 -11.91 -24.19 -1.23
N ASN A 406 -12.89 -23.69 -0.48
CA ASN A 406 -12.75 -22.54 0.42
C ASN A 406 -12.20 -21.32 -0.31
N CYS A 407 -12.76 -21.01 -1.48
CA CYS A 407 -12.32 -19.89 -2.29
C CYS A 407 -13.00 -18.59 -1.88
N ALA A 408 -12.28 -17.49 -1.90
CA ALA A 408 -12.84 -16.15 -1.70
C ALA A 408 -13.59 -15.67 -2.95
N ALA A 409 -13.28 -16.23 -4.13
CA ALA A 409 -13.89 -15.83 -5.38
C ALA A 409 -13.98 -16.97 -6.38
N GLN A 410 -14.83 -16.78 -7.39
CA GLN A 410 -14.89 -17.64 -8.56
C GLN A 410 -13.86 -17.16 -9.60
N VAL A 411 -13.07 -18.08 -10.14
CA VAL A 411 -12.11 -17.77 -11.22
C VAL A 411 -12.85 -17.82 -12.55
N THR A 412 -13.10 -16.66 -13.13
CA THR A 412 -13.99 -16.46 -14.28
C THR A 412 -13.35 -16.77 -15.62
N GLY A 413 -12.10 -16.36 -15.82
CA GLY A 413 -11.37 -16.55 -17.06
C GLY A 413 -10.27 -15.49 -17.26
N VAL A 414 -9.91 -15.29 -18.53
CA VAL A 414 -8.90 -14.31 -18.94
C VAL A 414 -9.49 -12.89 -18.91
N CYS A 415 -8.70 -11.94 -18.41
CA CYS A 415 -8.94 -10.51 -18.55
C CYS A 415 -8.01 -9.89 -19.57
N VAL A 416 -8.59 -9.27 -20.59
CA VAL A 416 -7.91 -8.54 -21.68
C VAL A 416 -8.84 -7.52 -22.33
N ASN A 417 -8.33 -6.63 -23.17
CA ASN A 417 -9.19 -5.85 -24.04
C ASN A 417 -9.93 -6.77 -25.03
N PRO A 418 -11.28 -6.74 -25.12
CA PRO A 418 -12.03 -7.54 -26.09
C PRO A 418 -11.76 -7.15 -27.55
N ALA A 419 -11.13 -5.99 -27.80
CA ALA A 419 -10.64 -5.63 -29.13
C ALA A 419 -9.51 -6.56 -29.64
N TYR A 420 -8.82 -7.26 -28.73
CA TYR A 420 -7.89 -8.32 -29.11
C TYR A 420 -8.66 -9.54 -29.61
N ARG A 421 -8.74 -9.71 -30.93
CA ARG A 421 -9.44 -10.83 -31.61
C ARG A 421 -9.03 -12.22 -31.13
N ALA A 422 -7.86 -12.36 -30.52
CA ALA A 422 -7.37 -13.60 -29.93
C ALA A 422 -8.19 -14.06 -28.70
N TYR A 423 -8.94 -13.15 -28.07
CA TYR A 423 -9.66 -13.39 -26.83
C TYR A 423 -11.10 -12.86 -26.90
N PRO A 424 -11.97 -13.46 -27.73
CA PRO A 424 -13.35 -13.01 -27.90
C PRO A 424 -14.20 -13.15 -26.62
N SER A 425 -13.70 -13.86 -25.61
CA SER A 425 -14.38 -14.13 -24.33
C SER A 425 -13.66 -13.47 -23.15
N SER A 426 -13.12 -12.26 -23.32
CA SER A 426 -12.57 -11.52 -22.19
C SER A 426 -13.62 -11.26 -21.11
N MET A 427 -13.23 -11.42 -19.86
CA MET A 427 -14.13 -11.13 -18.74
C MET A 427 -14.24 -9.64 -18.44
N CYS A 428 -13.32 -8.78 -18.90
CA CYS A 428 -13.40 -7.33 -18.72
C CYS A 428 -13.52 -6.61 -20.07
N ALA A 429 -14.20 -5.46 -20.07
CA ALA A 429 -14.50 -4.72 -21.29
C ALA A 429 -13.47 -3.64 -21.61
N THR A 430 -12.74 -3.16 -20.60
CA THR A 430 -11.68 -2.16 -20.76
C THR A 430 -10.35 -2.73 -20.27
N ASP A 431 -9.28 -2.36 -20.97
CA ASP A 431 -7.88 -2.57 -20.60
C ASP A 431 -7.22 -1.20 -20.63
N ASP A 432 -6.83 -0.71 -19.45
CA ASP A 432 -6.46 0.67 -19.14
C ASP A 432 -7.65 1.64 -19.22
N GLY A 433 -8.18 1.97 -18.04
CA GLY A 433 -9.23 2.95 -17.84
C GLY A 433 -8.84 4.37 -18.26
N SER A 434 -9.82 5.27 -18.22
CA SER A 434 -9.63 6.65 -18.68
C SER A 434 -9.40 7.67 -17.57
N GLN A 435 -9.71 7.36 -16.31
CA GLN A 435 -9.51 8.30 -15.20
C GLN A 435 -8.08 8.24 -14.66
N VAL A 436 -7.41 7.07 -14.71
CA VAL A 436 -5.98 6.90 -14.42
C VAL A 436 -5.23 6.27 -15.60
N ALA A 437 -5.15 7.00 -16.72
CA ALA A 437 -4.53 6.51 -17.95
C ALA A 437 -3.08 6.03 -17.77
N GLY A 438 -2.76 4.86 -18.33
CA GLY A 438 -1.43 4.24 -18.30
C GLY A 438 -1.17 3.38 -17.07
N ASP A 439 -2.15 3.20 -16.19
CA ASP A 439 -2.05 2.31 -15.03
C ASP A 439 -2.34 0.84 -15.42
N GLY A 440 -3.01 0.62 -16.55
CA GLY A 440 -3.30 -0.69 -17.09
C GLY A 440 -4.21 -1.51 -16.18
N ASP A 441 -5.16 -0.89 -15.51
CA ASP A 441 -6.22 -1.60 -14.82
C ASP A 441 -7.21 -2.25 -15.82
N TYR A 442 -7.96 -3.25 -15.35
CA TYR A 442 -9.10 -3.78 -16.06
C TYR A 442 -10.38 -3.10 -15.55
N GLU A 443 -11.35 -2.83 -16.42
CA GLU A 443 -12.66 -2.30 -16.01
C GLU A 443 -13.84 -3.14 -16.53
N LYS A 444 -15.02 -2.93 -15.92
CA LYS A 444 -16.33 -3.43 -16.40
C LYS A 444 -16.31 -4.95 -16.60
N CYS A 445 -15.88 -5.64 -15.56
CA CYS A 445 -15.71 -7.08 -15.57
C CYS A 445 -17.02 -7.83 -15.39
N ARG A 446 -17.11 -9.05 -15.90
CA ARG A 446 -18.35 -9.84 -15.99
C ARG A 446 -18.26 -11.11 -15.16
N ASP A 447 -19.39 -11.54 -14.63
CA ASP A 447 -19.51 -12.88 -14.03
C ASP A 447 -19.37 -13.99 -15.10
N HIS A 448 -19.32 -15.26 -14.67
CA HIS A 448 -19.19 -16.43 -15.55
C HIS A 448 -20.24 -16.49 -16.67
N HIS A 449 -21.45 -15.99 -16.43
CA HIS A 449 -22.56 -16.08 -17.38
C HIS A 449 -22.68 -14.79 -18.22
N SER A 450 -21.77 -13.84 -18.02
CA SER A 450 -21.84 -12.50 -18.59
C SER A 450 -23.15 -11.76 -18.30
N THR A 451 -23.84 -12.15 -17.24
CA THR A 451 -25.17 -11.62 -16.88
C THR A 451 -25.08 -10.31 -16.11
N THR A 452 -24.03 -10.16 -15.30
CA THR A 452 -23.80 -8.97 -14.47
C THR A 452 -22.47 -8.35 -14.84
N GLN A 453 -22.48 -7.03 -15.06
CA GLN A 453 -21.28 -6.23 -15.20
C GLN A 453 -20.93 -5.55 -13.87
N TRP A 454 -19.69 -5.69 -13.44
CA TRP A 454 -19.09 -5.11 -12.25
C TRP A 454 -18.15 -3.98 -12.67
N ASN A 455 -18.53 -2.76 -12.33
CA ASN A 455 -17.83 -1.56 -12.82
C ASN A 455 -16.61 -1.18 -11.98
N TYR A 456 -16.39 -1.85 -10.85
CA TYR A 456 -15.37 -1.48 -9.88
C TYR A 456 -14.39 -2.62 -9.55
N PRO A 457 -13.79 -3.27 -10.56
CA PRO A 457 -12.67 -4.17 -10.32
C PRO A 457 -11.46 -3.42 -9.75
N VAL A 458 -10.61 -4.16 -9.04
CA VAL A 458 -9.26 -3.73 -8.69
C VAL A 458 -8.29 -4.71 -9.33
N THR A 459 -7.32 -4.19 -10.05
CA THR A 459 -6.26 -4.93 -10.72
C THR A 459 -5.02 -4.94 -9.83
N SER A 460 -4.47 -6.12 -9.58
CA SER A 460 -3.24 -6.26 -8.81
C SER A 460 -2.03 -6.36 -9.74
N TYR A 461 -0.97 -5.62 -9.39
CA TYR A 461 0.35 -5.76 -9.98
C TYR A 461 1.36 -6.19 -8.91
N ILE A 462 2.19 -7.17 -9.25
CA ILE A 462 3.26 -7.70 -8.41
C ILE A 462 4.62 -7.34 -9.00
N HIS A 463 5.64 -7.31 -8.14
CA HIS A 463 7.00 -6.96 -8.54
C HIS A 463 7.61 -8.07 -9.39
N SER A 464 7.55 -9.30 -8.90
CA SER A 464 7.96 -10.51 -9.61
C SER A 464 6.83 -11.54 -9.62
N ALA A 465 6.79 -12.33 -10.69
CA ALA A 465 5.69 -13.25 -10.98
C ALA A 465 5.45 -14.31 -9.89
N CYS A 466 6.50 -14.67 -9.15
CA CYS A 466 6.44 -15.71 -8.13
C CYS A 466 6.25 -15.17 -6.70
N ASP A 467 6.21 -13.85 -6.50
CA ASP A 467 6.20 -13.25 -5.14
C ASP A 467 5.03 -13.76 -4.29
N VAL A 468 3.86 -13.93 -4.91
CA VAL A 468 2.63 -14.38 -4.23
C VAL A 468 2.54 -15.90 -4.06
N LEU A 469 3.46 -16.65 -4.65
CA LEU A 469 3.46 -18.12 -4.63
C LEU A 469 4.55 -18.72 -3.73
N GLY A 470 5.38 -17.88 -3.09
CA GLY A 470 6.65 -18.21 -2.41
C GLY A 470 6.81 -19.64 -1.91
N ASP A 471 5.90 -20.12 -1.06
CA ASP A 471 6.02 -21.42 -0.38
C ASP A 471 5.38 -22.61 -1.12
N TYR A 472 4.71 -22.41 -2.26
CA TYR A 472 4.08 -23.53 -2.98
C TYR A 472 5.11 -24.50 -3.57
N GLY A 473 6.36 -24.06 -3.78
CA GLY A 473 7.37 -24.88 -4.46
C GLY A 473 6.97 -25.25 -5.90
N LYS A 474 6.09 -24.45 -6.51
CA LYS A 474 5.49 -24.66 -7.83
C LYS A 474 5.84 -23.52 -8.79
N PRO A 475 7.10 -23.44 -9.26
CA PRO A 475 7.54 -22.36 -10.15
C PRO A 475 6.75 -22.32 -11.46
N GLU A 476 6.15 -23.43 -11.89
CA GLU A 476 5.30 -23.51 -13.08
C GLU A 476 4.10 -22.56 -13.02
N LEU A 477 3.54 -22.32 -11.82
CA LEU A 477 2.36 -21.49 -11.60
C LEU A 477 2.63 -19.99 -11.77
N CYS A 478 3.89 -19.55 -11.66
CA CYS A 478 4.29 -18.18 -11.91
C CYS A 478 4.98 -18.00 -13.27
N THR A 479 4.97 -19.02 -14.13
CA THR A 479 5.53 -18.87 -15.47
C THR A 479 4.66 -17.95 -16.32
N ARG A 480 5.34 -17.08 -17.06
CA ARG A 480 4.74 -16.18 -18.04
C ARG A 480 5.49 -16.38 -19.36
N PRO A 481 4.81 -16.56 -20.51
CA PRO A 481 5.49 -16.63 -21.79
C PRO A 481 6.29 -15.35 -21.98
N ARG A 482 7.52 -15.46 -22.53
CA ARG A 482 8.23 -14.26 -22.99
C ARG A 482 7.32 -13.57 -24.01
N GLN A 483 6.87 -12.35 -23.70
CA GLN A 483 6.23 -11.53 -24.70
C GLN A 483 7.25 -11.36 -25.83
N THR A 484 7.04 -12.03 -26.96
CA THR A 484 7.68 -11.61 -28.19
C THR A 484 7.25 -10.16 -28.39
N PRO A 485 8.18 -9.19 -28.48
CA PRO A 485 7.81 -7.80 -28.70
C PRO A 485 6.88 -7.78 -29.91
N LYS A 486 5.65 -7.31 -29.70
CA LYS A 486 4.77 -7.00 -30.83
C LYS A 486 5.56 -5.96 -31.63
N LEU A 487 6.00 -6.34 -32.82
CA LEU A 487 6.54 -5.38 -33.77
C LEU A 487 5.51 -4.24 -33.92
N PRO A 488 5.98 -2.99 -33.94
CA PRO A 488 5.13 -1.80 -33.88
C PRO A 488 4.04 -1.77 -34.95
#